data_AF-A0A1V6Q7E3-F1
#
_entry.id   AF-A0A1V6Q7E3-F1
#
_cell.length_a   1.000
_cell.length_b   1.000
_cell.length_c   1.000
_cell.angle_alpha   90.00
_cell.angle_beta   90.00
_cell.angle_gamma   90.00
#
_symmetry.space_group_name_H-M   'P 1'
#
loop_
_entity.id
_entity.type
_entity.pdbx_description
1 polymer ?
#
loop_
_entity_poly.entity_id
_entity_poly.type
_entity_poly.pdbx_seq_one_letter_code
_entity_poly.pdbx_strand_id
1 'polypeptide(L)'
;MAAISLPPGFQIEPVQFLGEVLGPILPSRLGVLANFNGSFTGTGFNTIFRPHSGPPNTTTFPRDNILELNLIDDAITFSEDFGAVPNRGLGSQSNIFLNGVSYVQAVNDVTNEKTGKADASPTGIHFETGLWMNVPPTNNTPVLGESLVRMGSIPHGTTINAQCLAPTSNFSGPPEIPPASLAVFPTGGGAIVPIDSLNVSIVSSLRRPQDLSKFIATGTITQDTLDDPNTVLRNAIKGQTILQNTAFTVSTAPPAPVFGGGTTNIAFLEGNAAATTPNANAIQMNATFWIETMQHELKVPIFKRGQPPMKLSPASPAHQRTPVFLVNPPHDITAPRTINVTSIQIQYSQVVYLVFDGLVWPHVSVSTLIPSEPVTVPDSVWN
;
A
#
# COMPACT_ATOMS: atom_id res chain seq x y z
N MET A 1 3.08 5.62 -16.78
CA MET A 1 2.53 5.83 -15.42
C MET A 1 1.08 6.25 -15.59
N ALA A 2 0.14 5.61 -14.91
CA ALA A 2 -1.26 6.03 -14.98
C ALA A 2 -1.39 7.36 -14.24
N ALA A 3 -1.86 8.40 -14.94
CA ALA A 3 -2.12 9.70 -14.34
C ALA A 3 -3.61 9.79 -13.99
N ILE A 4 -3.92 10.07 -12.73
CA ILE A 4 -5.27 10.46 -12.31
C ILE A 4 -5.25 11.97 -12.15
N SER A 5 -6.12 12.65 -12.87
CA SER A 5 -6.41 14.05 -12.62
C SER A 5 -7.91 14.24 -12.63
N LEU A 6 -8.40 15.02 -11.66
CA LEU A 6 -9.75 15.52 -11.72
C LEU A 6 -9.83 16.62 -12.79
N PRO A 7 -10.98 16.82 -13.44
CA PRO A 7 -11.18 17.95 -14.34
C PRO A 7 -10.85 19.28 -13.64
N PRO A 8 -10.29 20.27 -14.35
CA PRO A 8 -10.08 21.61 -13.79
C PRO A 8 -11.38 22.16 -13.21
N GLY A 9 -11.35 22.57 -11.93
CA GLY A 9 -12.52 23.11 -11.23
C GLY A 9 -13.53 22.08 -10.73
N PHE A 10 -13.18 20.79 -10.68
CA PHE A 10 -14.01 19.79 -9.99
C PHE A 10 -14.22 20.18 -8.52
N GLN A 11 -15.47 20.18 -8.08
CA GLN A 11 -15.87 20.48 -6.70
C GLN A 11 -17.01 19.54 -6.29
N ILE A 12 -17.05 19.19 -5.00
CA ILE A 12 -18.14 18.43 -4.39
C ILE A 12 -18.88 19.37 -3.43
N GLU A 13 -20.06 19.83 -3.84
CA GLU A 13 -20.82 20.82 -3.09
C GLU A 13 -22.05 20.21 -2.40
N PRO A 14 -22.44 20.71 -1.21
CA PRO A 14 -23.65 20.26 -0.55
C PRO A 14 -24.88 20.72 -1.34
N VAL A 15 -25.87 19.84 -1.46
CA VAL A 15 -27.22 20.26 -1.89
C VAL A 15 -27.74 21.29 -0.90
N GLN A 16 -28.04 22.50 -1.37
CA GLN A 16 -28.62 23.55 -0.54
C GLN A 16 -30.10 23.27 -0.30
N PHE A 17 -30.50 23.03 0.95
CA PHE A 17 -31.90 23.01 1.33
C PHE A 17 -32.41 24.42 1.64
N LEU A 18 -33.68 24.68 1.34
CA LEU A 18 -34.32 25.97 1.63
C LEU A 18 -34.15 26.33 3.12
N GLY A 19 -33.47 27.45 3.38
CA GLY A 19 -33.24 27.97 4.73
C GLY A 19 -31.96 27.47 5.42
N GLU A 20 -31.15 26.63 4.78
CA GLU A 20 -29.86 26.21 5.32
C GLU A 20 -28.79 27.27 5.01
N VAL A 21 -28.16 27.84 6.05
CA VAL A 21 -26.99 28.72 5.88
C VAL A 21 -25.76 27.82 5.84
N LEU A 22 -25.04 27.83 4.70
CA LEU A 22 -23.75 27.15 4.61
C LEU A 22 -22.77 27.81 5.59
N GLY A 23 -22.21 27.01 6.49
CA GLY A 23 -21.06 27.42 7.30
C GLY A 23 -19.88 27.77 6.40
N PRO A 24 -18.86 28.48 6.92
CA PRO A 24 -17.68 28.80 6.15
C PRO A 24 -17.01 27.53 5.63
N ILE A 25 -16.56 27.55 4.37
CA ILE A 25 -15.71 26.51 3.79
C ILE A 25 -14.46 26.43 4.68
N LEU A 26 -14.28 25.31 5.36
CA LEU A 26 -13.09 25.06 6.15
C LEU A 26 -11.92 24.74 5.22
N PRO A 27 -10.69 25.19 5.54
CA PRO A 27 -9.50 24.78 4.80
C PRO A 27 -9.38 23.26 4.84
N SER A 28 -8.85 22.67 3.77
CA SER A 28 -8.56 21.23 3.71
C SER A 28 -7.71 20.77 4.89
N ARG A 29 -8.07 19.61 5.44
CA ARG A 29 -7.32 18.88 6.45
C ARG A 29 -7.15 17.43 6.03
N LEU A 30 -6.30 17.18 5.03
CA LEU A 30 -5.89 15.82 4.69
C LEU A 30 -5.19 15.10 5.87
N GLY A 31 -4.64 15.85 6.83
CA GLY A 31 -3.87 15.28 7.94
C GLY A 31 -2.69 14.49 7.39
N VAL A 32 -2.51 13.25 7.86
CA VAL A 32 -1.43 12.37 7.36
C VAL A 32 -1.54 12.06 5.86
N LEU A 33 -2.76 12.12 5.27
CA LEU A 33 -3.00 11.88 3.85
C LEU A 33 -2.43 12.98 2.95
N ALA A 34 -1.97 14.11 3.49
CA ALA A 34 -1.27 15.12 2.71
C ALA A 34 0.01 14.58 2.05
N ASN A 35 0.55 13.46 2.53
CA ASN A 35 1.69 12.77 1.93
C ASN A 35 1.30 11.89 0.72
N PHE A 36 0.00 11.65 0.49
CA PHE A 36 -0.52 10.87 -0.63
C PHE A 36 -0.82 11.81 -1.79
N ASN A 37 0.24 12.35 -2.39
CA ASN A 37 0.16 13.32 -3.47
C ASN A 37 1.10 12.93 -4.62
N GLY A 38 0.59 12.96 -5.86
CA GLY A 38 1.32 12.57 -7.05
C GLY A 38 1.47 11.05 -7.18
N SER A 39 2.52 10.63 -7.89
CA SER A 39 2.73 9.22 -8.22
C SER A 39 3.94 8.65 -7.50
N PHE A 40 3.80 7.40 -7.07
CA PHE A 40 4.86 6.61 -6.45
C PHE A 40 5.02 5.28 -7.17
N THR A 41 6.27 4.83 -7.28
CA THR A 41 6.62 3.53 -7.85
C THR A 41 7.61 2.82 -6.97
N GLY A 42 7.55 1.50 -6.94
CA GLY A 42 8.33 0.71 -6.03
C GLY A 42 8.42 -0.75 -6.43
N THR A 43 9.07 -1.50 -5.56
CA THR A 43 9.21 -2.95 -5.68
C THR A 43 8.78 -3.60 -4.39
N GLY A 44 8.37 -4.85 -4.49
CA GLY A 44 7.82 -5.55 -3.35
C GLY A 44 7.74 -7.05 -3.54
N PHE A 45 6.92 -7.66 -2.70
CA PHE A 45 6.61 -9.08 -2.74
C PHE A 45 5.13 -9.31 -2.49
N ASN A 46 4.56 -10.28 -3.17
CA ASN A 46 3.16 -10.64 -3.06
C ASN A 46 2.99 -12.15 -2.94
N THR A 47 2.13 -12.58 -2.02
CA THR A 47 1.75 -13.98 -1.83
C THR A 47 0.25 -14.15 -2.02
N ILE A 48 -0.12 -15.14 -2.84
CA ILE A 48 -1.53 -15.41 -3.17
C ILE A 48 -1.79 -16.90 -3.01
N PHE A 49 -2.71 -17.28 -2.14
CA PHE A 49 -3.29 -18.61 -2.15
C PHE A 49 -4.50 -18.63 -3.08
N ARG A 50 -4.33 -19.16 -4.27
CA ARG A 50 -5.43 -19.27 -5.23
C ARG A 50 -6.16 -20.59 -5.05
N PRO A 51 -7.49 -20.61 -5.12
CA PRO A 51 -8.23 -21.86 -5.32
C PRO A 51 -7.76 -22.57 -6.59
N HIS A 52 -7.63 -23.89 -6.54
CA HIS A 52 -7.19 -24.72 -7.65
C HIS A 52 -8.32 -25.62 -8.15
N SER A 53 -8.75 -25.42 -9.39
CA SER A 53 -9.75 -26.28 -10.03
C SER A 53 -9.09 -27.52 -10.65
N GLY A 54 -9.50 -28.72 -10.23
CA GLY A 54 -9.12 -30.01 -10.82
C GLY A 54 -10.10 -31.11 -10.39
N PRO A 55 -10.14 -32.29 -11.07
CA PRO A 55 -10.99 -33.39 -10.63
C PRO A 55 -10.62 -33.80 -9.19
N PRO A 56 -11.60 -34.09 -8.32
CA PRO A 56 -11.34 -34.44 -6.92
C PRO A 56 -10.45 -35.66 -6.87
N ASN A 57 -9.23 -35.44 -6.44
CA ASN A 57 -8.27 -36.50 -6.18
C ASN A 57 -8.48 -36.97 -4.73
N THR A 58 -8.71 -38.26 -4.54
CA THR A 58 -8.94 -38.92 -3.24
C THR A 58 -7.72 -38.99 -2.31
N THR A 59 -6.65 -38.21 -2.53
CA THR A 59 -5.48 -38.19 -1.64
C THR A 59 -5.60 -37.13 -0.55
N THR A 60 -5.24 -37.52 0.67
CA THR A 60 -5.41 -36.91 2.01
C THR A 60 -4.75 -35.54 2.28
N PHE A 61 -4.88 -34.55 1.39
CA PHE A 61 -4.50 -33.17 1.68
C PHE A 61 -5.32 -32.22 0.79
N PRO A 62 -5.74 -31.03 1.26
CA PRO A 62 -6.44 -30.10 0.38
C PRO A 62 -5.48 -29.64 -0.73
N ARG A 63 -5.62 -30.25 -1.92
CA ARG A 63 -4.94 -29.84 -3.16
C ARG A 63 -5.63 -28.65 -3.81
N ASP A 64 -6.58 -28.06 -3.11
CA ASP A 64 -7.54 -27.12 -3.66
C ASP A 64 -6.97 -25.70 -3.66
N ASN A 65 -5.65 -25.54 -3.45
CA ASN A 65 -4.95 -24.28 -3.61
C ASN A 65 -3.61 -24.38 -4.37
N ILE A 66 -3.20 -23.26 -4.96
CA ILE A 66 -1.84 -23.00 -5.42
C ILE A 66 -1.34 -21.73 -4.74
N LEU A 67 -0.18 -21.80 -4.09
CA LEU A 67 0.55 -20.64 -3.60
C LEU A 67 1.31 -19.96 -4.75
N GLU A 68 0.98 -18.73 -5.07
CA GLU A 68 1.77 -17.89 -5.96
C GLU A 68 2.62 -16.92 -5.17
N LEU A 69 3.88 -16.81 -5.57
CA LEU A 69 4.87 -15.92 -5.02
C LEU A 69 5.35 -15.00 -6.15
N ASN A 70 5.07 -13.71 -6.03
CA ASN A 70 5.44 -12.75 -7.04
C ASN A 70 6.41 -11.72 -6.45
N LEU A 71 7.58 -11.56 -7.08
CA LEU A 71 8.34 -10.33 -7.02
C LEU A 71 7.60 -9.30 -7.86
N ILE A 72 7.31 -8.13 -7.29
CA ILE A 72 6.41 -7.17 -7.93
C ILE A 72 7.06 -5.83 -8.22
N ASP A 73 6.59 -5.22 -9.32
CA ASP A 73 6.66 -3.80 -9.59
C ASP A 73 5.31 -3.16 -9.27
N ASP A 74 5.33 -2.14 -8.43
CA ASP A 74 4.13 -1.50 -7.90
C ASP A 74 4.12 -0.02 -8.25
N ALA A 75 2.94 0.49 -8.59
CA ALA A 75 2.71 1.88 -8.91
C ALA A 75 1.38 2.33 -8.29
N ILE A 76 1.42 3.43 -7.55
CA ILE A 76 0.23 4.10 -7.01
C ILE A 76 0.26 5.56 -7.39
N THR A 77 -0.85 6.06 -7.91
CA THR A 77 -1.03 7.48 -8.24
C THR A 77 -2.18 8.03 -7.42
N PHE A 78 -1.98 9.20 -6.83
CA PHE A 78 -2.99 9.94 -6.09
C PHE A 78 -3.40 11.19 -6.87
N SER A 79 -4.68 11.56 -6.79
CA SER A 79 -5.15 12.85 -7.31
C SER A 79 -4.73 14.01 -6.42
N GLU A 80 -4.99 15.22 -6.90
CA GLU A 80 -5.11 16.39 -6.02
C GLU A 80 -6.22 16.19 -4.99
N ASP A 81 -6.15 16.99 -3.92
CA ASP A 81 -7.16 17.07 -2.88
C ASP A 81 -8.52 17.47 -3.43
N PHE A 82 -9.57 16.75 -3.02
CA PHE A 82 -10.96 17.06 -3.37
C PHE A 82 -11.46 18.37 -2.75
N GLY A 83 -10.77 18.89 -1.74
CA GLY A 83 -11.29 19.96 -0.90
C GLY A 83 -12.36 19.43 0.05
N ALA A 84 -13.32 20.28 0.40
CA ALA A 84 -14.35 19.96 1.39
C ALA A 84 -15.44 19.06 0.80
N VAL A 85 -15.52 17.81 1.25
CA VAL A 85 -16.51 16.82 0.83
C VAL A 85 -17.64 16.73 1.87
N PRO A 86 -18.85 17.26 1.59
CA PRO A 86 -19.92 17.35 2.57
C PRO A 86 -20.51 15.97 2.93
N ASN A 87 -20.82 15.77 4.21
CA ASN A 87 -21.64 14.67 4.71
C ASN A 87 -22.65 15.17 5.76
N ARG A 88 -23.77 14.47 5.90
CA ARG A 88 -24.95 14.97 6.62
C ARG A 88 -25.03 14.45 8.05
N GLY A 89 -25.22 15.40 8.96
CA GLY A 89 -25.60 15.10 10.33
C GLY A 89 -27.11 14.92 10.46
N LEU A 90 -27.53 14.28 11.54
CA LEU A 90 -28.94 14.09 11.89
C LEU A 90 -29.19 14.54 13.33
N GLY A 91 -30.33 15.19 13.57
CA GLY A 91 -30.71 15.66 14.91
C GLY A 91 -29.75 16.72 15.43
N SER A 92 -29.10 16.46 16.56
CA SER A 92 -28.12 17.36 17.18
C SER A 92 -26.71 17.26 16.58
N GLN A 93 -26.47 16.34 15.63
CA GLN A 93 -25.20 16.23 14.93
C GLN A 93 -25.19 17.21 13.76
N SER A 94 -24.23 18.14 13.74
CA SER A 94 -24.00 19.02 12.59
C SER A 94 -23.50 18.25 11.38
N ASN A 95 -23.73 18.81 10.19
CA ASN A 95 -23.02 18.39 8.98
C ASN A 95 -21.50 18.43 9.19
N ILE A 96 -20.79 17.52 8.53
CA ILE A 96 -19.33 17.45 8.56
C ILE A 96 -18.80 17.57 7.14
N PHE A 97 -17.53 17.94 7.03
CA PHE A 97 -16.83 18.01 5.75
C PHE A 97 -15.57 17.15 5.86
N LEU A 98 -15.52 16.11 5.03
CA LEU A 98 -14.37 15.25 4.88
C LEU A 98 -13.38 15.90 3.91
N ASN A 99 -12.14 15.43 3.89
CA ASN A 99 -11.16 15.76 2.86
C ASN A 99 -10.58 14.47 2.32
N GLY A 100 -10.08 14.45 1.09
CA GLY A 100 -9.57 13.19 0.56
C GLY A 100 -8.92 13.31 -0.81
N VAL A 101 -8.35 12.19 -1.22
CA VAL A 101 -7.73 12.00 -2.53
C VAL A 101 -8.23 10.69 -3.14
N SER A 102 -8.30 10.63 -4.47
CA SER A 102 -8.49 9.37 -5.17
C SER A 102 -7.15 8.69 -5.37
N TYR A 103 -7.16 7.38 -5.57
CA TYR A 103 -5.99 6.64 -5.99
C TYR A 103 -6.31 5.56 -7.01
N VAL A 104 -5.28 5.17 -7.75
CA VAL A 104 -5.21 4.01 -8.62
C VAL A 104 -3.89 3.33 -8.31
N GLN A 105 -3.97 2.04 -8.01
CA GLN A 105 -2.83 1.16 -7.85
C GLN A 105 -2.79 0.13 -8.97
N ALA A 106 -1.61 -0.14 -9.51
CA ALA A 106 -1.36 -1.21 -10.45
C ALA A 106 -0.12 -1.99 -10.03
N VAL A 107 -0.26 -3.31 -9.92
CA VAL A 107 0.82 -4.22 -9.54
C VAL A 107 1.12 -5.17 -10.68
N ASN A 108 2.39 -5.28 -11.03
CA ASN A 108 2.88 -6.19 -12.06
C ASN A 108 3.78 -7.25 -11.43
N ASP A 109 3.59 -8.50 -11.84
CA ASP A 109 4.54 -9.57 -11.61
C ASP A 109 5.76 -9.39 -12.53
N VAL A 110 6.95 -9.42 -11.94
CA VAL A 110 8.25 -9.37 -12.62
C VAL A 110 9.14 -10.56 -12.22
N THR A 111 8.54 -11.63 -11.69
CA THR A 111 9.23 -12.84 -11.24
C THR A 111 9.82 -13.61 -12.40
N ASN A 112 11.15 -13.77 -12.41
CA ASN A 112 11.84 -14.52 -13.45
C ASN A 112 12.41 -15.85 -12.92
N GLU A 113 11.72 -16.95 -13.22
CA GLU A 113 12.17 -18.30 -12.82
C GLU A 113 13.53 -18.68 -13.43
N LYS A 114 13.95 -18.06 -14.54
CA LYS A 114 15.23 -18.39 -15.18
C LYS A 114 16.42 -17.80 -14.42
N THR A 115 16.27 -16.62 -13.82
CA THR A 115 17.35 -15.87 -13.14
C THR A 115 17.21 -15.91 -11.62
N GLY A 116 16.01 -16.18 -11.10
CA GLY A 116 15.66 -16.01 -9.68
C GLY A 116 15.45 -14.54 -9.29
N LYS A 117 15.32 -13.60 -10.24
CA LYS A 117 15.29 -12.16 -9.97
C LYS A 117 13.97 -11.51 -10.40
N ALA A 118 13.79 -10.26 -9.98
CA ALA A 118 12.69 -9.38 -10.38
C ALA A 118 12.99 -8.71 -11.75
N ASP A 119 13.28 -9.51 -12.78
CA ASP A 119 13.71 -9.03 -14.10
C ASP A 119 12.95 -9.68 -15.28
N ALA A 120 11.77 -10.24 -15.03
CA ALA A 120 10.87 -10.69 -16.09
C ALA A 120 10.16 -9.49 -16.75
N SER A 121 9.62 -9.72 -17.95
CA SER A 121 8.68 -8.77 -18.56
C SER A 121 7.45 -8.59 -17.66
N PRO A 122 7.07 -7.34 -17.31
CA PRO A 122 5.96 -7.08 -16.41
C PRO A 122 4.64 -7.69 -16.90
N THR A 123 3.93 -8.37 -16.00
CA THR A 123 2.56 -8.89 -16.24
C THR A 123 1.62 -8.32 -15.17
N GLY A 124 0.58 -7.59 -15.57
CA GLY A 124 -0.38 -7.03 -14.63
C GLY A 124 -1.13 -8.12 -13.86
N ILE A 125 -1.03 -8.12 -12.53
CA ILE A 125 -1.67 -9.11 -11.64
C ILE A 125 -2.70 -8.50 -10.69
N HIS A 126 -2.64 -7.18 -10.48
CA HIS A 126 -3.60 -6.49 -9.64
C HIS A 126 -3.81 -5.06 -10.12
N PHE A 127 -5.04 -4.60 -9.96
CA PHE A 127 -5.45 -3.22 -10.21
C PHE A 127 -6.50 -2.85 -9.17
N GLU A 128 -6.39 -1.66 -8.60
CA GLU A 128 -7.36 -1.15 -7.62
C GLU A 128 -7.56 0.33 -7.85
N THR A 129 -8.79 0.79 -7.72
CA THR A 129 -9.12 2.22 -7.69
C THR A 129 -9.95 2.52 -6.45
N GLY A 130 -9.74 3.69 -5.86
CA GLY A 130 -10.36 4.00 -4.59
C GLY A 130 -10.19 5.44 -4.13
N LEU A 131 -10.57 5.67 -2.88
CA LEU A 131 -10.48 6.93 -2.18
C LEU A 131 -9.80 6.74 -0.83
N TRP A 132 -8.98 7.71 -0.45
CA TRP A 132 -8.55 7.95 0.91
C TRP A 132 -9.26 9.19 1.44
N MET A 133 -9.97 9.05 2.56
CA MET A 133 -10.71 10.14 3.19
C MET A 133 -10.23 10.38 4.62
N ASN A 134 -9.99 11.63 4.98
CA ASN A 134 -9.89 12.11 6.34
C ASN A 134 -11.29 12.55 6.80
N VAL A 135 -11.76 11.95 7.89
CA VAL A 135 -13.03 12.28 8.54
C VAL A 135 -12.73 13.08 9.79
N PRO A 136 -13.25 14.32 9.92
CA PRO A 136 -13.02 15.14 11.10
C PRO A 136 -13.65 14.49 12.34
N PRO A 137 -13.16 14.82 13.55
CA PRO A 137 -13.73 14.31 14.78
C PRO A 137 -15.22 14.68 14.90
N THR A 138 -16.01 13.75 15.43
CA THR A 138 -17.42 13.94 15.75
C THR A 138 -17.61 13.90 17.26
N ASN A 139 -18.45 14.78 17.80
CA ASN A 139 -18.63 14.97 19.24
C ASN A 139 -20.03 14.55 19.75
N ASN A 140 -20.85 13.93 18.91
CA ASN A 140 -22.21 13.57 19.27
C ASN A 140 -22.58 12.13 18.90
N THR A 141 -22.76 11.82 17.61
CA THR A 141 -23.10 10.44 17.20
C THR A 141 -22.49 10.10 15.83
N PRO A 142 -21.43 9.26 15.79
CA PRO A 142 -20.67 8.77 16.94
C PRO A 142 -19.85 9.87 17.63
N VAL A 143 -19.38 9.60 18.85
CA VAL A 143 -18.27 10.37 19.44
C VAL A 143 -16.98 9.66 19.05
N LEU A 144 -16.24 10.21 18.09
CA LEU A 144 -15.04 9.60 17.53
C LEU A 144 -13.99 10.68 17.23
N GLY A 145 -12.72 10.35 17.45
CA GLY A 145 -11.60 11.19 17.02
C GLY A 145 -11.52 11.31 15.50
N GLU A 146 -10.57 12.11 15.01
CA GLU A 146 -10.25 12.14 13.58
C GLU A 146 -9.93 10.71 13.10
N SER A 147 -10.50 10.32 11.96
CA SER A 147 -10.38 8.96 11.43
C SER A 147 -10.06 8.96 9.95
N LEU A 148 -9.39 7.91 9.49
CA LEU A 148 -9.09 7.70 8.07
C LEU A 148 -9.96 6.58 7.52
N VAL A 149 -10.37 6.72 6.26
CA VAL A 149 -11.16 5.74 5.52
C VAL A 149 -10.50 5.47 4.18
N ARG A 150 -10.18 4.20 3.89
CA ARG A 150 -9.78 3.70 2.58
C ARG A 150 -10.94 2.91 1.96
N MET A 151 -11.45 3.39 0.85
CA MET A 151 -12.45 2.67 0.05
C MET A 151 -11.82 2.25 -1.27
N GLY A 152 -12.04 1.02 -1.71
CA GLY A 152 -11.40 0.48 -2.91
C GLY A 152 -12.29 -0.52 -3.65
N SER A 153 -12.14 -0.56 -4.97
CA SER A 153 -12.80 -1.53 -5.87
C SER A 153 -11.75 -2.27 -6.68
N ILE A 154 -11.83 -3.60 -6.65
CA ILE A 154 -10.85 -4.49 -7.26
C ILE A 154 -11.54 -5.31 -8.37
N PRO A 155 -11.05 -5.30 -9.62
CA PRO A 155 -11.74 -5.90 -10.78
C PRO A 155 -12.02 -7.40 -10.68
N HIS A 156 -11.30 -8.13 -9.83
CA HIS A 156 -11.57 -9.55 -9.59
C HIS A 156 -12.74 -9.79 -8.61
N GLY A 157 -13.54 -8.76 -8.29
CA GLY A 157 -14.88 -8.92 -7.72
C GLY A 157 -15.01 -8.62 -6.23
N THR A 158 -14.10 -7.84 -5.65
CA THR A 158 -14.17 -7.43 -4.24
C THR A 158 -14.12 -5.92 -4.11
N THR A 159 -14.88 -5.37 -3.18
CA THR A 159 -14.78 -3.97 -2.73
C THR A 159 -14.51 -3.92 -1.23
N ILE A 160 -13.86 -2.86 -0.78
CA ILE A 160 -13.45 -2.67 0.61
C ILE A 160 -13.88 -1.31 1.14
N ASN A 161 -14.17 -1.26 2.45
CA ASN A 161 -14.20 -0.06 3.27
C ASN A 161 -13.39 -0.35 4.53
N ALA A 162 -12.19 0.22 4.62
CA ALA A 162 -11.26 0.04 5.72
C ALA A 162 -11.06 1.35 6.49
N GLN A 163 -11.03 1.29 7.81
CA GLN A 163 -11.02 2.47 8.65
C GLN A 163 -9.98 2.37 9.79
N CYS A 164 -9.56 3.51 10.31
CA CYS A 164 -8.79 3.62 11.55
C CYS A 164 -8.90 5.02 12.16
N LEU A 165 -8.41 5.22 13.38
CA LEU A 165 -8.14 6.57 13.88
C LEU A 165 -6.93 7.16 13.15
N ALA A 166 -6.97 8.46 12.88
CA ALA A 166 -5.83 9.16 12.31
C ALA A 166 -4.64 9.13 13.30
N PRO A 167 -3.41 8.91 12.81
CA PRO A 167 -2.24 8.89 13.67
C PRO A 167 -2.00 10.28 14.28
N THR A 168 -1.73 10.33 15.58
CA THR A 168 -1.52 11.58 16.32
C THR A 168 -0.05 11.86 16.61
N SER A 169 0.86 10.97 16.20
CA SER A 169 2.27 11.03 16.54
C SER A 169 3.13 10.61 15.37
N ASN A 170 4.31 11.21 15.32
CA ASN A 170 5.40 10.79 14.46
C ASN A 170 6.54 10.25 15.32
N PHE A 171 7.29 9.31 14.79
CA PHE A 171 8.40 8.67 15.46
C PHE A 171 9.70 9.07 14.79
N SER A 172 10.76 9.30 15.58
CA SER A 172 12.09 9.55 15.03
C SER A 172 12.71 8.25 14.53
N GLY A 173 13.42 8.31 13.41
CA GLY A 173 14.14 7.16 12.87
C GLY A 173 13.29 6.21 12.02
N PRO A 174 13.83 5.02 11.70
CA PRO A 174 13.13 3.99 10.93
C PRO A 174 11.90 3.45 11.68
N PRO A 175 10.86 2.98 10.97
CA PRO A 175 9.71 2.35 11.61
C PRO A 175 10.04 0.98 12.18
N GLU A 176 9.29 0.57 13.20
CA GLU A 176 9.20 -0.82 13.61
C GLU A 176 8.18 -1.54 12.71
N ILE A 177 8.63 -2.58 12.01
CA ILE A 177 7.81 -3.36 11.07
C ILE A 177 7.62 -4.77 11.65
N PRO A 178 6.43 -5.07 12.21
CA PRO A 178 6.16 -6.37 12.81
C PRO A 178 6.11 -7.47 11.74
N PRO A 179 6.25 -8.74 12.13
CA PRO A 179 6.13 -9.84 11.18
C PRO A 179 4.72 -9.98 10.62
N ALA A 180 4.60 -10.38 9.35
CA ALA A 180 3.36 -10.84 8.73
C ALA A 180 3.41 -12.35 8.58
N SER A 181 2.31 -13.06 8.87
CA SER A 181 2.29 -14.53 8.81
C SER A 181 1.48 -15.04 7.62
N LEU A 182 1.98 -16.09 6.97
CA LEU A 182 1.26 -16.88 5.96
C LEU A 182 0.57 -18.12 6.54
N ALA A 183 0.47 -18.24 7.86
CA ALA A 183 -0.14 -19.39 8.51
C ALA A 183 -1.62 -19.56 8.11
N VAL A 184 -2.00 -20.80 7.79
CA VAL A 184 -3.35 -21.16 7.37
C VAL A 184 -4.11 -21.77 8.54
N PHE A 185 -5.39 -21.40 8.68
CA PHE A 185 -6.21 -21.81 9.81
C PHE A 185 -7.59 -22.33 9.36
N PRO A 186 -8.23 -23.25 10.09
CA PRO A 186 -9.62 -23.61 9.86
C PRO A 186 -10.58 -22.43 10.13
N THR A 187 -11.67 -22.31 9.37
CA THR A 187 -12.66 -21.22 9.50
C THR A 187 -13.39 -21.18 10.85
N GLY A 188 -13.42 -22.30 11.58
CA GLY A 188 -13.97 -22.39 12.94
C GLY A 188 -12.95 -22.19 14.07
N GLY A 189 -11.70 -21.84 13.72
CA GLY A 189 -10.57 -21.88 14.65
C GLY A 189 -9.97 -23.28 14.80
N GLY A 190 -8.77 -23.34 15.36
CA GLY A 190 -8.01 -24.59 15.50
C GLY A 190 -6.51 -24.37 15.39
N ALA A 191 -5.76 -25.47 15.34
CA ALA A 191 -4.32 -25.42 15.11
C ALA A 191 -4.01 -24.98 13.68
N ILE A 192 -2.82 -24.41 13.49
CA ILE A 192 -2.27 -24.07 12.16
C ILE A 192 -2.25 -25.34 11.30
N VAL A 193 -2.69 -25.21 10.06
CA VAL A 193 -2.59 -26.26 9.05
C VAL A 193 -1.19 -26.19 8.44
N PRO A 194 -0.37 -27.24 8.53
CA PRO A 194 0.92 -27.28 7.84
C PRO A 194 0.70 -27.15 6.33
N ILE A 195 1.55 -26.40 5.62
CA ILE A 195 1.45 -26.22 4.17
C ILE A 195 2.83 -26.43 3.55
N ASP A 196 3.02 -27.53 2.81
CA ASP A 196 4.31 -27.88 2.22
C ASP A 196 4.81 -26.83 1.22
N SER A 197 3.91 -26.10 0.54
CA SER A 197 4.30 -25.02 -0.38
C SER A 197 4.95 -23.83 0.35
N LEU A 198 4.81 -23.70 1.67
CA LEU A 198 5.53 -22.69 2.45
C LEU A 198 6.97 -23.09 2.80
N ASN A 199 7.39 -24.33 2.51
CA ASN A 199 8.78 -24.75 2.71
C ASN A 199 9.57 -24.54 1.41
N VAL A 200 10.58 -23.67 1.42
CA VAL A 200 11.38 -23.36 0.22
C VAL A 200 12.25 -24.52 -0.26
N SER A 201 12.51 -25.50 0.60
CA SER A 201 13.32 -26.69 0.27
C SER A 201 12.51 -27.77 -0.46
N ILE A 202 11.19 -27.66 -0.46
CA ILE A 202 10.28 -28.58 -1.16
C ILE A 202 9.98 -28.02 -2.55
N VAL A 203 10.30 -28.79 -3.60
CA VAL A 203 9.79 -28.54 -4.94
C VAL A 203 8.32 -28.99 -4.97
N SER A 204 7.39 -28.05 -5.09
CA SER A 204 5.95 -28.32 -4.98
C SER A 204 5.22 -27.98 -6.27
N SER A 205 4.34 -28.86 -6.73
CA SER A 205 3.44 -28.56 -7.84
C SER A 205 2.34 -27.56 -7.48
N LEU A 206 2.11 -27.35 -6.18
CA LEU A 206 1.14 -26.43 -5.60
C LEU A 206 1.76 -25.06 -5.27
N ARG A 207 2.92 -24.74 -5.85
CA ARG A 207 3.55 -23.43 -5.76
C ARG A 207 3.97 -22.91 -7.12
N ARG A 208 3.89 -21.59 -7.32
CA ARG A 208 4.51 -20.87 -8.44
C ARG A 208 5.37 -19.73 -7.89
N PRO A 209 6.69 -19.70 -8.15
CA PRO A 209 7.50 -20.72 -8.81
C PRO A 209 7.59 -22.06 -8.03
N GLN A 210 7.75 -23.18 -8.73
CA GLN A 210 7.82 -24.51 -8.10
C GLN A 210 9.16 -24.73 -7.38
N ASP A 211 10.27 -24.51 -8.09
CA ASP A 211 11.64 -24.60 -7.58
C ASP A 211 12.15 -23.19 -7.22
N LEU A 212 12.55 -23.02 -5.95
CA LEU A 212 13.05 -21.75 -5.43
C LEU A 212 14.58 -21.69 -5.35
N SER A 213 15.31 -22.72 -5.81
CA SER A 213 16.78 -22.81 -5.71
C SER A 213 17.52 -21.54 -6.20
N LYS A 214 17.11 -20.99 -7.35
CA LYS A 214 17.69 -19.75 -7.90
C LYS A 214 17.30 -18.49 -7.13
N PHE A 215 16.08 -18.45 -6.60
CA PHE A 215 15.61 -17.32 -5.80
C PHE A 215 16.34 -17.28 -4.44
N ILE A 216 16.58 -18.45 -3.84
CA ILE A 216 17.41 -18.59 -2.64
C ILE A 216 18.84 -18.13 -2.93
N ALA A 217 19.43 -18.59 -4.04
CA ALA A 217 20.80 -18.21 -4.43
C ALA A 217 20.97 -16.70 -4.67
N THR A 218 19.90 -16.01 -5.07
CA THR A 218 19.89 -14.56 -5.29
C THR A 218 19.35 -13.75 -4.12
N GLY A 219 18.83 -14.42 -3.08
CA GLY A 219 18.26 -13.81 -1.88
C GLY A 219 16.90 -13.11 -2.10
N THR A 220 16.20 -13.38 -3.20
CA THR A 220 14.94 -12.69 -3.56
C THR A 220 13.71 -13.34 -2.94
N ILE A 221 13.68 -14.67 -2.87
CA ILE A 221 12.66 -15.46 -2.16
C ILE A 221 13.39 -16.51 -1.33
N THR A 222 13.34 -16.35 -0.01
CA THR A 222 14.00 -17.24 0.98
C THR A 222 12.96 -17.78 1.96
N GLN A 223 13.39 -18.68 2.86
CA GLN A 223 12.49 -19.15 3.93
C GLN A 223 12.06 -18.00 4.83
N ASP A 224 12.97 -17.08 5.17
CA ASP A 224 12.66 -15.88 5.95
C ASP A 224 11.57 -15.01 5.29
N THR A 225 11.53 -14.94 3.96
CA THR A 225 10.48 -14.23 3.22
C THR A 225 9.12 -14.95 3.27
N LEU A 226 9.08 -16.28 3.37
CA LEU A 226 7.83 -17.04 3.50
C LEU A 226 7.33 -17.12 4.94
N ASP A 227 8.25 -17.18 5.90
CA ASP A 227 7.92 -17.13 7.33
C ASP A 227 7.42 -15.72 7.70
N ASP A 228 8.03 -14.69 7.10
CA ASP A 228 7.66 -13.30 7.28
C ASP A 228 7.90 -12.44 6.03
N PRO A 229 6.87 -12.21 5.20
CA PRO A 229 6.97 -11.33 4.04
C PRO A 229 7.42 -9.90 4.37
N ASN A 230 7.18 -9.39 5.59
CA ASN A 230 7.63 -8.06 5.98
C ASN A 230 9.16 -7.96 6.11
N THR A 231 9.89 -9.07 6.06
CA THR A 231 11.35 -9.07 5.88
C THR A 231 11.78 -8.29 4.63
N VAL A 232 10.98 -8.31 3.56
CA VAL A 232 11.25 -7.53 2.35
C VAL A 232 11.28 -6.03 2.64
N LEU A 233 10.32 -5.52 3.44
CA LEU A 233 10.27 -4.12 3.83
C LEU A 233 11.46 -3.73 4.72
N ARG A 234 11.79 -4.57 5.71
CA ARG A 234 12.94 -4.33 6.59
C ARG A 234 14.26 -4.33 5.84
N ASN A 235 14.41 -5.20 4.85
CA ASN A 235 15.59 -5.21 3.97
C ASN A 235 15.64 -3.96 3.08
N ALA A 236 14.49 -3.47 2.61
CA ALA A 236 14.40 -2.29 1.75
C ALA A 236 14.81 -0.97 2.44
N ILE A 237 14.79 -0.89 3.77
CA ILE A 237 15.25 0.31 4.50
C ILE A 237 16.65 0.18 5.09
N LYS A 238 17.29 -0.99 4.93
CA LYS A 238 18.63 -1.24 5.48
C LYS A 238 19.67 -0.30 4.85
N GLY A 239 20.37 0.46 5.70
CA GLY A 239 21.41 1.40 5.26
C GLY A 239 20.88 2.73 4.72
N GLN A 240 19.57 2.96 4.76
CA GLN A 240 18.98 4.26 4.47
C GLN A 240 18.97 5.15 5.73
N THR A 241 18.92 6.47 5.55
CA THR A 241 18.76 7.42 6.66
C THR A 241 17.30 7.88 6.72
N ILE A 242 16.55 7.33 7.66
CA ILE A 242 15.16 7.73 7.93
C ILE A 242 15.18 8.72 9.09
N LEU A 243 14.71 9.94 8.86
CA LEU A 243 14.67 10.97 9.91
C LEU A 243 13.47 10.78 10.84
N GLN A 244 12.33 10.45 10.24
CA GLN A 244 11.05 10.36 10.91
C GLN A 244 10.11 9.43 10.13
N ASN A 245 9.22 8.75 10.84
CA ASN A 245 8.13 7.98 10.24
C ASN A 245 6.78 8.28 10.92
N THR A 246 5.71 8.08 10.18
CA THR A 246 4.33 8.08 10.67
C THR A 246 3.67 6.79 10.23
N ALA A 247 3.03 6.07 11.15
CA ALA A 247 2.44 4.78 10.85
C ALA A 247 0.94 4.77 11.20
N PHE A 248 0.15 4.09 10.38
CA PHE A 248 -1.26 3.80 10.69
C PHE A 248 -1.71 2.51 10.00
N THR A 249 -2.66 1.81 10.63
CA THR A 249 -3.23 0.56 10.13
C THR A 249 -4.72 0.73 9.90
N VAL A 250 -5.17 0.61 8.64
CA VAL A 250 -6.59 0.54 8.29
C VAL A 250 -7.07 -0.90 8.29
N SER A 251 -8.33 -1.11 8.69
CA SER A 251 -8.95 -2.43 8.69
C SER A 251 -10.39 -2.38 8.21
N THR A 252 -10.83 -3.39 7.47
CA THR A 252 -12.26 -3.59 7.15
C THR A 252 -13.07 -4.10 8.34
N ALA A 253 -12.40 -4.49 9.43
CA ALA A 253 -12.99 -4.85 10.71
C ALA A 253 -12.24 -4.11 11.82
N PRO A 254 -12.34 -2.76 11.87
CA PRO A 254 -11.54 -1.95 12.76
C PRO A 254 -11.90 -2.22 14.23
N PRO A 255 -10.92 -2.21 15.16
CA PRO A 255 -11.22 -2.35 16.57
C PRO A 255 -11.92 -1.10 17.10
N ALA A 256 -12.69 -1.28 18.18
CA ALA A 256 -13.25 -0.17 18.93
C ALA A 256 -12.16 0.85 19.35
N PRO A 257 -12.46 2.16 19.38
CA PRO A 257 -13.79 2.77 19.24
C PRO A 257 -14.25 2.97 17.80
N VAL A 258 -13.41 2.68 16.80
CA VAL A 258 -13.81 2.74 15.38
C VAL A 258 -14.73 1.56 15.08
N PHE A 259 -15.71 1.77 14.21
CA PHE A 259 -16.66 0.74 13.80
C PHE A 259 -17.14 0.94 12.36
N GLY A 260 -17.91 -0.01 11.85
CA GLY A 260 -18.26 -0.08 10.42
C GLY A 260 -17.15 -0.73 9.61
N GLY A 261 -17.06 -0.38 8.33
CA GLY A 261 -16.15 -1.03 7.39
C GLY A 261 -16.72 -2.36 6.87
N GLY A 262 -15.95 -3.01 6.00
CA GLY A 262 -16.28 -4.34 5.51
C GLY A 262 -15.61 -4.66 4.18
N THR A 263 -15.76 -5.92 3.79
CA THR A 263 -15.53 -6.39 2.42
C THR A 263 -16.88 -6.71 1.79
N THR A 264 -16.99 -6.59 0.47
CA THR A 264 -18.17 -7.09 -0.26
C THR A 264 -17.70 -7.77 -1.54
N ASN A 265 -18.19 -8.98 -1.76
CA ASN A 265 -17.76 -9.86 -2.83
C ASN A 265 -18.88 -10.06 -3.86
N ILE A 266 -18.50 -10.34 -5.10
CA ILE A 266 -19.46 -10.82 -6.10
C ILE A 266 -19.88 -12.27 -5.79
N ALA A 267 -21.05 -12.67 -6.28
CA ALA A 267 -21.63 -14.00 -6.06
C ALA A 267 -20.68 -15.15 -6.41
N PHE A 268 -19.83 -15.00 -7.43
CA PHE A 268 -18.85 -16.03 -7.78
C PHE A 268 -17.89 -16.33 -6.62
N LEU A 269 -17.40 -15.31 -5.91
CA LEU A 269 -16.47 -15.50 -4.80
C LEU A 269 -17.15 -16.11 -3.58
N GLU A 270 -18.40 -15.72 -3.31
CA GLU A 270 -19.21 -16.26 -2.22
C GLU A 270 -19.67 -17.71 -2.46
N GLY A 271 -19.69 -18.16 -3.72
CA GLY A 271 -20.04 -19.51 -4.09
C GLY A 271 -21.49 -19.85 -3.75
N ASN A 272 -21.73 -21.04 -3.17
CA ASN A 272 -23.07 -21.45 -2.78
C ASN A 272 -23.39 -20.99 -1.35
N ALA A 273 -24.13 -19.89 -1.23
CA ALA A 273 -24.54 -19.33 0.05
C ALA A 273 -25.34 -20.30 0.94
N ALA A 274 -26.10 -21.24 0.36
CA ALA A 274 -26.86 -22.22 1.13
C ALA A 274 -25.99 -23.35 1.71
N ALA A 275 -24.84 -23.62 1.10
CA ALA A 275 -23.92 -24.67 1.51
C ALA A 275 -22.67 -24.13 2.24
N THR A 276 -22.52 -22.80 2.37
CA THR A 276 -21.32 -22.16 2.94
C THR A 276 -20.02 -22.61 2.28
N THR A 277 -20.04 -22.85 0.96
CA THR A 277 -18.89 -23.29 0.16
C THR A 277 -18.44 -22.15 -0.78
N PRO A 278 -17.63 -21.20 -0.31
CA PRO A 278 -17.12 -20.12 -1.13
C PRO A 278 -16.02 -20.58 -2.08
N ASN A 279 -15.92 -19.92 -3.23
CA ASN A 279 -14.79 -20.13 -4.13
C ASN A 279 -13.54 -19.38 -3.64
N ALA A 280 -13.70 -18.15 -3.12
CA ALA A 280 -12.61 -17.33 -2.57
C ALA A 280 -13.19 -16.09 -1.86
N ASN A 281 -13.91 -16.29 -0.75
CA ASN A 281 -14.58 -15.20 -0.05
C ASN A 281 -13.59 -14.34 0.73
N ALA A 282 -13.38 -13.09 0.32
CA ALA A 282 -12.56 -12.15 1.09
C ALA A 282 -13.34 -11.65 2.31
N ILE A 283 -12.91 -12.03 3.51
CA ILE A 283 -13.64 -11.75 4.75
C ILE A 283 -13.09 -10.57 5.54
N GLN A 284 -11.80 -10.24 5.35
CA GLN A 284 -11.15 -9.15 6.06
C GLN A 284 -9.89 -8.69 5.32
N MET A 285 -9.61 -7.39 5.37
CA MET A 285 -8.34 -6.81 4.97
C MET A 285 -7.82 -5.89 6.08
N ASN A 286 -6.52 -6.00 6.37
CA ASN A 286 -5.77 -5.03 7.16
C ASN A 286 -4.60 -4.50 6.32
N ALA A 287 -4.33 -3.20 6.38
CA ALA A 287 -3.16 -2.62 5.72
C ALA A 287 -2.49 -1.58 6.63
N THR A 288 -1.20 -1.77 6.89
CA THR A 288 -0.36 -0.81 7.60
C THR A 288 0.46 -0.02 6.60
N PHE A 289 0.44 1.30 6.74
CA PHE A 289 1.27 2.22 5.97
C PHE A 289 2.29 2.87 6.90
N TRP A 290 3.54 2.95 6.44
CA TRP A 290 4.61 3.73 7.05
C TRP A 290 5.03 4.82 6.06
N ILE A 291 4.83 6.07 6.43
CA ILE A 291 5.23 7.24 5.66
C ILE A 291 6.51 7.78 6.27
N GLU A 292 7.59 7.75 5.51
CA GLU A 292 8.94 7.98 5.97
C GLU A 292 9.52 9.25 5.34
N THR A 293 10.12 10.09 6.16
CA THR A 293 10.95 11.21 5.69
C THR A 293 12.39 10.73 5.58
N MET A 294 12.83 10.54 4.34
CA MET A 294 14.17 10.07 4.00
C MET A 294 15.14 11.24 3.90
N GLN A 295 16.37 11.05 4.35
CA GLN A 295 17.50 11.93 4.02
C GLN A 295 18.43 11.26 3.03
N HIS A 296 18.87 12.03 2.03
CA HIS A 296 19.80 11.59 0.99
C HIS A 296 20.95 12.56 0.85
N GLU A 297 22.15 12.03 0.62
CA GLU A 297 23.30 12.82 0.18
C GLU A 297 23.32 12.90 -1.35
N LEU A 298 23.28 14.12 -1.88
CA LEU A 298 23.30 14.39 -3.31
C LEU A 298 24.60 15.08 -3.72
N LYS A 299 25.36 14.47 -4.62
CA LYS A 299 26.57 15.07 -5.21
C LYS A 299 26.17 15.99 -6.36
N VAL A 300 26.33 17.29 -6.15
CA VAL A 300 25.99 18.33 -7.12
C VAL A 300 27.27 18.75 -7.86
N PRO A 301 27.32 18.62 -9.20
CA PRO A 301 28.46 19.09 -9.99
C PRO A 301 28.49 20.61 -10.10
N ILE A 302 29.49 21.14 -10.81
CA ILE A 302 29.54 22.56 -11.18
C ILE A 302 28.25 22.94 -11.92
N PHE A 303 27.66 24.05 -11.52
CA PHE A 303 26.41 24.57 -12.06
C PHE A 303 26.56 26.06 -12.35
N LYS A 304 26.18 26.49 -13.55
CA LYS A 304 26.12 27.90 -13.92
C LYS A 304 24.70 28.41 -13.85
N ARG A 305 24.47 29.49 -13.12
CA ARG A 305 23.14 30.10 -12.99
C ARG A 305 22.60 30.43 -14.39
N GLY A 306 21.35 30.00 -14.63
CA GLY A 306 20.69 30.16 -15.93
C GLY A 306 20.81 28.96 -16.87
N GLN A 307 21.63 27.95 -16.53
CA GLN A 307 21.56 26.67 -17.24
C GLN A 307 20.31 25.87 -16.83
N PRO A 308 19.85 24.90 -17.64
CA PRO A 308 18.69 24.08 -17.30
C PRO A 308 18.86 23.31 -15.96
N PRO A 309 17.77 23.08 -15.20
CA PRO A 309 17.79 22.24 -14.02
C PRO A 309 18.35 20.84 -14.30
N MET A 310 19.09 20.29 -13.33
CA MET A 310 19.67 18.95 -13.41
C MET A 310 18.74 17.92 -12.75
N LYS A 311 18.71 16.70 -13.28
CA LYS A 311 18.10 15.54 -12.63
C LYS A 311 19.20 14.67 -12.04
N LEU A 312 19.26 14.58 -10.71
CA LEU A 312 20.29 13.83 -10.01
C LEU A 312 19.65 12.81 -9.07
N SER A 313 20.24 11.62 -8.95
CA SER A 313 19.84 10.61 -7.98
C SER A 313 20.96 10.41 -6.95
N PRO A 314 20.62 10.13 -5.68
CA PRO A 314 21.60 9.74 -4.69
C PRO A 314 22.19 8.38 -5.05
N ALA A 315 23.33 8.05 -4.44
CA ALA A 315 23.88 6.71 -4.52
C ALA A 315 22.87 5.71 -3.94
N SER A 316 22.69 4.57 -4.62
CA SER A 316 21.75 3.54 -4.20
C SER A 316 22.36 2.65 -3.11
N PRO A 317 21.83 2.66 -1.86
CA PRO A 317 22.19 1.66 -0.87
C PRO A 317 21.68 0.30 -1.34
N ALA A 318 22.56 -0.71 -1.34
CA ALA A 318 22.19 -2.11 -1.63
C ALA A 318 21.38 -2.32 -2.94
N HIS A 319 21.62 -1.51 -3.97
CA HIS A 319 20.92 -1.57 -5.27
C HIS A 319 19.40 -1.30 -5.22
N GLN A 320 18.92 -0.62 -4.17
CA GLN A 320 17.53 -0.17 -4.06
C GLN A 320 17.22 0.97 -5.03
N ARG A 321 15.94 1.11 -5.41
CA ARG A 321 15.49 2.27 -6.20
C ARG A 321 15.70 3.56 -5.40
N THR A 322 16.16 4.61 -6.07
CA THR A 322 16.38 5.92 -5.47
C THR A 322 15.52 6.98 -6.16
N PRO A 323 15.03 7.99 -5.41
CA PRO A 323 14.31 9.10 -6.02
C PRO A 323 15.22 9.88 -6.97
N VAL A 324 14.60 10.60 -7.89
CA VAL A 324 15.27 11.60 -8.71
C VAL A 324 15.00 12.97 -8.10
N PHE A 325 16.02 13.82 -8.01
CA PHE A 325 15.90 15.19 -7.54
C PHE A 325 16.07 16.17 -8.69
N LEU A 326 15.21 17.18 -8.75
CA LEU A 326 15.31 18.32 -9.65
C LEU A 326 16.12 19.43 -8.95
N VAL A 327 17.32 19.68 -9.47
CA VAL A 327 18.33 20.56 -8.88
C VAL A 327 18.46 21.83 -9.72
N ASN A 328 18.12 22.97 -9.11
CA ASN A 328 18.23 24.29 -9.74
C ASN A 328 18.78 25.32 -8.73
N PRO A 329 20.10 25.35 -8.48
CA PRO A 329 20.71 26.27 -7.54
C PRO A 329 20.42 27.75 -7.88
N PRO A 330 20.17 28.62 -6.88
CA PRO A 330 19.90 30.05 -7.10
C PRO A 330 21.17 30.84 -7.47
N HIS A 331 22.36 30.23 -7.37
CA HIS A 331 23.66 30.83 -7.67
C HIS A 331 24.62 29.81 -8.32
N ASP A 332 25.77 30.28 -8.81
CA ASP A 332 26.80 29.43 -9.40
C ASP A 332 27.38 28.45 -8.36
N ILE A 333 27.44 27.16 -8.72
CA ILE A 333 28.22 26.15 -8.01
C ILE A 333 29.57 26.06 -8.71
N THR A 334 30.61 26.63 -8.12
CA THR A 334 31.94 26.76 -8.75
C THR A 334 32.84 25.54 -8.57
N ALA A 335 32.52 24.65 -7.63
CA ALA A 335 33.16 23.35 -7.42
C ALA A 335 32.11 22.32 -6.99
N PRO A 336 32.28 21.02 -7.31
CA PRO A 336 31.34 19.99 -6.86
C PRO A 336 31.16 20.00 -5.35
N ARG A 337 29.92 19.88 -4.87
CA ARG A 337 29.60 19.82 -3.43
C ARG A 337 28.55 18.76 -3.15
N THR A 338 28.54 18.25 -1.92
CA THR A 338 27.46 17.39 -1.42
C THR A 338 26.44 18.25 -0.68
N ILE A 339 25.16 17.95 -0.87
CA ILE A 339 24.05 18.54 -0.12
C ILE A 339 23.18 17.43 0.47
N ASN A 340 22.47 17.76 1.56
CA ASN A 340 21.45 16.90 2.13
C ASN A 340 20.08 17.32 1.63
N VAL A 341 19.34 16.37 1.07
CA VAL A 341 17.99 16.57 0.55
C VAL A 341 17.06 15.53 1.16
N THR A 342 15.76 15.82 1.15
CA THR A 342 14.74 14.92 1.71
C THR A 342 13.71 14.51 0.68
N SER A 343 13.18 13.30 0.82
CA SER A 343 12.03 12.82 0.06
C SER A 343 11.08 12.04 0.98
N ILE A 344 9.84 11.86 0.52
CA ILE A 344 8.92 10.89 1.12
C ILE A 344 9.22 9.50 0.56
N GLN A 345 9.13 8.47 1.40
CA GLN A 345 9.03 7.06 1.01
C GLN A 345 7.78 6.49 1.69
N ILE A 346 7.09 5.58 1.02
CA ILE A 346 5.91 4.89 1.57
C ILE A 346 6.20 3.40 1.56
N GLN A 347 6.19 2.77 2.73
CA GLN A 347 6.09 1.32 2.82
C GLN A 347 4.66 0.93 3.18
N TYR A 348 4.16 -0.17 2.63
CA TYR A 348 2.94 -0.78 3.13
C TYR A 348 3.05 -2.29 3.25
N SER A 349 2.29 -2.84 4.19
CA SER A 349 2.04 -4.26 4.35
C SER A 349 0.54 -4.47 4.46
N GLN A 350 -0.02 -5.21 3.50
CA GLN A 350 -1.44 -5.51 3.42
C GLN A 350 -1.64 -7.02 3.55
N VAL A 351 -2.59 -7.41 4.41
CA VAL A 351 -3.03 -8.79 4.57
C VAL A 351 -4.51 -8.88 4.25
N VAL A 352 -4.88 -9.75 3.30
CA VAL A 352 -6.26 -10.09 2.99
C VAL A 352 -6.50 -11.54 3.39
N TYR A 353 -7.56 -11.79 4.15
CA TYR A 353 -7.97 -13.14 4.52
C TYR A 353 -9.04 -13.63 3.56
N LEU A 354 -8.71 -14.66 2.78
CA LEU A 354 -9.67 -15.36 1.92
C LEU A 354 -10.15 -16.63 2.59
N VAL A 355 -11.42 -16.98 2.36
CA VAL A 355 -12.01 -18.23 2.81
C VAL A 355 -12.41 -19.07 1.60
N PHE A 356 -11.89 -20.29 1.56
CA PHE A 356 -12.32 -21.35 0.66
C PHE A 356 -11.84 -22.70 1.21
N ASP A 357 -12.53 -23.77 0.84
CA ASP A 357 -12.22 -25.14 1.28
C ASP A 357 -12.13 -25.30 2.82
N GLY A 358 -12.99 -24.59 3.55
CA GLY A 358 -13.03 -24.64 5.03
C GLY A 358 -11.82 -24.02 5.74
N LEU A 359 -10.94 -23.35 4.99
CA LEU A 359 -9.70 -22.74 5.49
C LEU A 359 -9.70 -21.23 5.27
N VAL A 360 -8.95 -20.54 6.12
CA VAL A 360 -8.61 -19.11 6.05
C VAL A 360 -7.19 -18.99 5.52
N TRP A 361 -7.05 -18.33 4.38
CA TRP A 361 -5.82 -18.17 3.62
C TRP A 361 -5.36 -16.71 3.66
N PRO A 362 -4.27 -16.38 4.35
CA PRO A 362 -3.71 -15.03 4.34
C PRO A 362 -2.97 -14.75 3.04
N HIS A 363 -3.33 -13.65 2.37
CA HIS A 363 -2.64 -13.11 1.21
C HIS A 363 -1.88 -11.87 1.65
N VAL A 364 -0.57 -11.84 1.45
CA VAL A 364 0.26 -10.73 1.94
C VAL A 364 0.90 -10.02 0.76
N SER A 365 0.67 -8.71 0.68
CA SER A 365 1.32 -7.83 -0.29
C SER A 365 2.12 -6.77 0.45
N VAL A 366 3.40 -6.64 0.11
CA VAL A 366 4.31 -5.65 0.69
C VAL A 366 5.03 -4.88 -0.40
N SER A 367 5.25 -3.59 -0.21
CA SER A 367 5.92 -2.74 -1.19
C SER A 367 6.64 -1.56 -0.53
N THR A 368 7.75 -1.14 -1.13
CA THR A 368 8.45 0.11 -0.79
C THR A 368 8.42 1.04 -1.99
N LEU A 369 7.75 2.18 -1.83
CA LEU A 369 7.38 3.12 -2.88
C LEU A 369 8.13 4.44 -2.71
N ILE A 370 8.71 4.94 -3.81
CA ILE A 370 9.36 6.25 -3.88
C ILE A 370 8.64 7.16 -4.89
N PRO A 371 8.80 8.49 -4.82
CA PRO A 371 8.22 9.40 -5.79
C PRO A 371 8.68 9.04 -7.20
N SER A 372 7.73 8.91 -8.12
CA SER A 372 8.03 8.58 -9.50
C SER A 372 8.49 9.81 -10.29
N GLU A 373 8.03 10.99 -9.89
CA GLU A 373 8.45 12.26 -10.47
C GLU A 373 9.62 12.90 -9.70
N PRO A 374 10.46 13.71 -10.37
CA PRO A 374 11.57 14.37 -9.69
C PRO A 374 11.13 15.26 -8.52
N VAL A 375 11.73 15.07 -7.36
CA VAL A 375 11.51 15.89 -6.16
C VAL A 375 12.31 17.19 -6.29
N THR A 376 11.64 18.33 -6.17
CA THR A 376 12.32 19.63 -6.27
C THR A 376 13.19 19.88 -5.03
N VAL A 377 14.46 20.23 -5.25
CA VAL A 377 15.37 20.62 -4.15
C VAL A 377 15.04 22.05 -3.72
N PRO A 378 14.67 22.29 -2.45
CA PRO A 378 14.28 23.62 -2.00
C PRO A 378 15.48 24.57 -1.90
N ASP A 379 15.21 25.86 -2.10
CA ASP A 379 16.25 26.90 -2.08
C ASP A 379 17.05 26.95 -0.77
N SER A 380 16.40 26.57 0.34
CA SER A 380 16.98 26.54 1.68
C SER A 380 18.21 25.62 1.82
N VAL A 381 18.38 24.65 0.92
CA VAL A 381 19.52 23.71 0.93
C VAL A 381 20.81 24.35 0.39
N TRP A 382 20.71 25.47 -0.33
CA TRP A 382 21.86 26.14 -0.95
C TRP A 382 22.50 27.22 -0.08
N ASN A 383 21.87 27.56 1.05
CA ASN A 383 22.34 28.59 1.98
C ASN A 383 23.63 28.20 2.70
#